data_AF-B0JZZ4-F1
#
_entry.id   AF-B0JZZ4-F1
#
_cell.length_a   1.000
_cell.length_b   1.000
_cell.length_c   1.000
_cell.angle_alpha   90.00
_cell.angle_beta   90.00
_cell.angle_gamma   90.00
#
_symmetry.space_group_name_H-M   'P 1'
#
loop_
_entity.id
_entity.type
_entity.pdbx_description
1 polymer ?
#
loop_
_entity_poly.entity_id
_entity_poly.type
_entity_poly.pdbx_seq_one_letter_code
_entity_poly.pdbx_strand_id
1 'polypeptide(L)'
;RCHFGPCPPCRQTCQNILKKCGHLCPIPCHDEALVKQKGLPQPAGPWEQPSEPAFIQTALPCPPCQVPIPTECLGKHEISPLPCHAAGPFSCKRPCGRLLACGNHTCSRECHKVTDVNGNKEKAGLECVVCEEECTKPRPPGCPHQCNLPCHPDDCPSCVQMVRTKCHCKISNLFIECTKLSMADAKEKNNLTSCKNQCPKELPCGHRCKEICHQGNCSPYCIQKVKLRCPCRRIKKEMPCNSVREGHISLECDSVCLDMRKKAAEIKAEEEKAATEQERLRQQAELEAFENRLKGKRRKNKRKDDVEVQPTAWQKYKKYIFMPVCGIALAVLTLYFTQVDV
;
A
#
# COMPACT_ATOMS: atom_id res chain seq x y z
N ARG A 1 46.00 -1.17 -100.52
CA ARG A 1 46.24 0.09 -101.26
C ARG A 1 47.21 0.91 -100.43
N CYS A 2 48.39 1.27 -100.96
CA CYS A 2 49.34 2.11 -100.24
C CYS A 2 48.89 3.57 -100.33
N HIS A 3 49.08 4.34 -99.25
CA HIS A 3 48.83 5.79 -99.21
C HIS A 3 50.13 6.50 -98.79
N PHE A 4 50.26 7.77 -99.15
CA PHE A 4 51.36 8.63 -98.68
C PHE A 4 50.94 9.33 -97.38
N GLY A 5 51.87 9.45 -96.42
CA GLY A 5 51.62 10.01 -95.09
C GLY A 5 51.43 8.95 -94.00
N PRO A 6 51.30 9.35 -92.72
CA PRO A 6 51.08 8.43 -91.60
C PRO A 6 49.78 7.65 -91.80
N CYS A 7 49.77 6.38 -91.37
CA CYS A 7 48.60 5.52 -91.44
C CYS A 7 47.38 6.19 -90.77
N PRO A 8 46.18 6.15 -91.39
CA PRO A 8 44.98 6.60 -90.72
C PRO A 8 44.74 5.73 -89.49
N PRO A 9 44.23 6.31 -88.39
CA PRO A 9 44.04 5.56 -87.14
C PRO A 9 43.11 4.37 -87.36
N CYS A 10 43.49 3.24 -86.78
CA CYS A 10 42.74 2.00 -86.88
C CYS A 10 41.34 2.15 -86.25
N ARG A 11 40.29 1.90 -87.03
CA ARG A 11 38.88 1.92 -86.57
C ARG A 11 38.37 0.56 -86.08
N GLN A 12 39.21 -0.48 -86.11
CA GLN A 12 38.84 -1.79 -85.62
C GLN A 12 38.79 -1.79 -84.09
N THR A 13 37.94 -2.64 -83.50
CA THR A 13 37.93 -2.87 -82.06
C THR A 13 39.24 -3.50 -81.62
N CYS A 14 39.79 -3.08 -80.48
CA CYS A 14 41.08 -3.54 -79.96
C CYS A 14 41.15 -5.07 -79.76
N GLN A 15 40.08 -5.72 -79.30
CA GLN A 15 39.99 -7.19 -79.09
C GLN A 15 41.07 -7.81 -78.19
N ASN A 16 41.97 -7.02 -77.60
CA ASN A 16 42.94 -7.52 -76.64
C ASN A 16 42.24 -8.06 -75.38
N ILE A 17 42.75 -9.18 -74.86
CA ILE A 17 42.27 -9.83 -73.64
C ILE A 17 42.76 -9.02 -72.43
N LEU A 18 41.81 -8.49 -71.65
CA LEU A 18 42.11 -7.77 -70.43
C LEU A 18 42.67 -8.74 -69.38
N LYS A 19 43.96 -8.57 -69.03
CA LYS A 19 44.71 -9.46 -68.11
C LYS A 19 44.02 -9.75 -66.76
N LYS A 20 43.14 -8.86 -66.30
CA LYS A 20 42.43 -8.98 -65.01
C LYS A 20 41.14 -9.82 -65.05
N CYS A 21 40.52 -9.99 -66.21
CA CYS A 21 39.17 -10.56 -66.29
C CYS A 21 38.89 -11.44 -67.52
N GLY A 22 39.83 -11.56 -68.45
CA GLY A 22 39.65 -12.40 -69.64
C GLY A 22 38.71 -11.83 -70.70
N HIS A 23 38.05 -10.69 -70.45
CA HIS A 23 37.16 -10.04 -71.41
C HIS A 23 37.93 -9.31 -72.52
N LEU A 24 37.32 -9.23 -73.71
CA LEU A 24 37.84 -8.52 -74.86
C LEU A 24 37.60 -7.01 -74.73
N CYS A 25 38.58 -6.19 -75.08
CA CYS A 25 38.45 -4.74 -75.09
C CYS A 25 37.49 -4.26 -76.20
N PRO A 26 36.35 -3.62 -75.86
CA PRO A 26 35.32 -3.22 -76.83
C PRO A 26 35.61 -1.88 -77.54
N ILE A 27 36.69 -1.20 -77.16
CA ILE A 27 37.02 0.16 -77.63
C ILE A 27 37.85 0.07 -78.92
N PRO A 28 37.79 1.09 -79.81
CA PRO A 28 38.67 1.18 -80.96
C PRO A 28 40.15 0.98 -80.59
N CYS A 29 40.92 0.49 -81.55
CA CYS A 29 42.35 0.29 -81.44
C CYS A 29 43.03 1.56 -80.92
N HIS A 30 43.86 1.39 -79.89
CA HIS A 30 44.53 2.49 -79.18
C HIS A 30 46.05 2.31 -79.16
N ASP A 31 46.58 1.50 -80.09
CA ASP A 31 48.01 1.22 -80.23
C ASP A 31 48.76 2.40 -80.88
N GLU A 32 48.07 3.22 -81.68
CA GLU A 32 48.61 4.41 -82.39
C GLU A 32 47.96 5.73 -81.92
N ALA A 33 47.78 5.90 -80.61
CA ALA A 33 47.22 7.15 -80.08
C ALA A 33 48.27 8.28 -80.09
N LEU A 34 47.91 9.45 -80.64
CA LEU A 34 48.73 10.66 -80.63
C LEU A 34 48.65 11.32 -79.26
N VAL A 35 49.72 11.21 -78.46
CA VAL A 35 49.82 11.84 -77.13
C VAL A 35 50.76 13.04 -77.20
N LYS A 36 50.33 14.16 -76.63
CA LYS A 36 51.13 15.39 -76.52
C LYS A 36 52.34 15.12 -75.61
N GLN A 37 53.56 15.25 -76.12
CA GLN A 37 54.78 15.08 -75.33
C GLN A 37 54.87 16.19 -74.29
N LYS A 38 54.83 15.83 -73.00
CA LYS A 38 55.12 16.76 -71.91
C LYS A 38 56.63 16.87 -71.72
N GLY A 39 57.30 17.62 -72.59
CA GLY A 39 58.61 18.19 -72.27
C GLY A 39 58.43 19.47 -71.46
N LEU A 40 59.37 19.80 -70.57
CA LEU A 40 59.44 21.18 -70.06
C LEU A 40 59.53 22.09 -71.29
N PRO A 41 58.70 23.15 -71.40
CA PRO A 41 58.84 24.10 -72.50
C PRO A 41 60.27 24.66 -72.42
N GLN A 42 61.06 24.47 -73.47
CA GLN A 42 62.27 25.26 -73.62
C GLN A 42 61.82 26.73 -73.64
N PRO A 43 62.37 27.60 -72.78
CA PRO A 43 62.02 29.01 -72.81
C PRO A 43 62.46 29.57 -74.17
N ALA A 44 61.48 29.91 -75.01
CA ALA A 44 61.72 30.55 -76.29
C ALA A 44 62.21 31.99 -76.05
N GLY A 45 63.22 32.44 -76.81
CA GLY A 45 63.67 33.83 -76.76
C GLY A 45 62.58 34.81 -77.22
N PRO A 46 62.72 36.13 -76.98
CA PRO A 46 61.71 37.15 -77.31
C PRO A 46 61.28 37.23 -78.79
N TRP A 47 61.99 36.56 -79.69
CA TRP A 47 61.75 36.57 -81.14
C TRP A 47 61.56 35.17 -81.74
N GLU A 48 61.45 34.13 -80.91
CA GLU A 48 61.25 32.75 -81.36
C GLU A 48 59.77 32.34 -81.25
N GLN A 49 59.23 31.75 -82.32
CA GLN A 49 57.89 31.17 -82.29
C GLN A 49 57.91 29.88 -81.45
N PRO A 50 56.98 29.70 -80.49
CA PRO A 50 56.87 28.44 -79.76
C PRO A 50 56.67 27.28 -80.74
N SER A 51 57.55 26.28 -80.71
CA SER A 51 57.39 25.08 -81.52
C SER A 51 56.08 24.38 -81.16
N GLU A 52 55.30 23.97 -82.16
CA GLU A 52 54.11 23.14 -81.95
C GLU A 52 54.48 21.92 -81.10
N PRO A 53 53.64 21.53 -80.14
CA PRO A 53 53.99 20.47 -79.23
C PRO A 53 54.18 19.16 -79.99
N ALA A 54 55.34 18.53 -79.82
CA ALA A 54 55.61 17.23 -80.41
C ALA A 54 54.53 16.21 -79.96
N PHE A 55 53.80 15.65 -80.92
CA PHE A 55 52.88 14.53 -80.68
C PHE A 55 53.62 13.23 -81.00
N ILE A 56 53.68 12.31 -80.03
CA ILE A 56 54.27 10.99 -80.23
C ILE A 56 53.13 9.97 -80.33
N GLN A 57 53.27 9.00 -81.22
CA GLN A 57 52.40 7.83 -81.27
C GLN A 57 52.81 6.85 -80.17
N THR A 58 51.93 6.62 -79.21
CA THR A 58 52.17 5.66 -78.13
C THR A 58 50.93 4.82 -77.88
N ALA A 59 51.12 3.52 -77.66
CA ALA A 59 50.04 2.62 -77.27
C ALA A 59 49.53 3.01 -75.87
N LEU A 60 48.26 3.39 -75.78
CA LEU A 60 47.63 3.68 -74.49
C LEU A 60 47.30 2.36 -73.77
N PRO A 61 47.28 2.34 -72.44
CA PRO A 61 46.81 1.15 -71.72
C PRO A 61 45.31 0.92 -71.99
N CYS A 62 44.91 -0.35 -72.14
CA CYS A 62 43.49 -0.69 -72.25
C CYS A 62 42.73 -0.18 -71.00
N PRO A 63 41.56 0.47 -71.18
CA PRO A 63 40.76 0.94 -70.06
C PRO A 63 40.11 -0.22 -69.30
N PRO A 64 39.62 0.03 -68.07
CA PRO A 64 39.02 -1.00 -67.24
C PRO A 64 37.78 -1.62 -67.91
N CYS A 65 37.58 -2.92 -67.68
CA CYS A 65 36.49 -3.69 -68.28
C CYS A 65 35.12 -3.18 -67.84
N GLN A 66 34.23 -2.85 -68.80
CA GLN A 66 32.86 -2.37 -68.54
C GLN A 66 31.78 -3.44 -68.74
N VAL A 67 32.17 -4.70 -69.01
CA VAL A 67 31.20 -5.80 -69.19
C VAL A 67 30.36 -5.96 -67.91
N PRO A 68 29.02 -5.93 -68.00
CA PRO A 68 28.15 -6.08 -66.83
C PRO A 68 28.17 -7.52 -66.33
N ILE A 69 28.53 -7.71 -65.06
CA ILE A 69 28.49 -8.99 -64.37
C ILE A 69 27.33 -8.97 -63.36
N PRO A 70 26.45 -9.99 -63.34
CA PRO A 70 25.43 -10.10 -62.31
C PRO A 70 26.11 -10.34 -60.96
N THR A 71 26.01 -9.36 -60.07
CA THR A 71 26.61 -9.42 -58.73
C THR A 71 25.51 -9.30 -57.69
N GLU A 72 25.55 -10.15 -56.66
CA GLU A 72 24.63 -10.07 -55.53
C GLU A 72 25.14 -9.04 -54.51
N CYS A 73 24.23 -8.27 -53.91
CA CYS A 73 24.62 -7.37 -52.83
C CYS A 73 25.04 -8.15 -51.56
N LEU A 74 25.77 -7.48 -50.66
CA LEU A 74 26.27 -8.03 -49.40
C LEU A 74 25.20 -8.74 -48.54
N GLY A 75 23.97 -8.21 -48.54
CA GLY A 75 22.83 -8.73 -47.79
C GLY A 75 21.96 -9.73 -48.54
N LYS A 76 22.26 -10.02 -49.82
CA LYS A 76 21.48 -10.86 -50.75
C LYS A 76 20.03 -10.37 -51.00
N HIS A 77 19.81 -9.05 -50.98
CA HIS A 77 18.52 -8.42 -51.32
C HIS A 77 18.23 -8.38 -52.83
N GLU A 78 19.23 -8.06 -53.64
CA GLU A 78 19.10 -7.84 -55.09
C GLU A 78 20.39 -8.23 -55.83
N ILE A 79 20.24 -8.56 -57.11
CA ILE A 79 21.31 -8.83 -58.07
C ILE A 79 21.43 -7.62 -59.01
N SER A 80 22.55 -6.89 -58.94
CA SER A 80 22.81 -5.72 -59.79
C SER A 80 23.90 -6.03 -60.82
N PRO A 81 23.74 -5.59 -62.08
CA PRO A 81 24.80 -5.70 -63.08
C PRO A 81 25.88 -4.66 -62.81
N LEU A 82 27.03 -5.08 -62.25
CA LEU A 82 28.18 -4.20 -62.04
C LEU A 82 29.21 -4.36 -63.14
N PRO A 83 29.88 -3.27 -63.58
CA PRO A 83 31.01 -3.37 -64.48
C PRO A 83 32.07 -4.31 -63.92
N CYS A 84 32.65 -5.17 -64.76
CA CYS A 84 33.62 -6.18 -64.34
C CYS A 84 34.78 -5.62 -63.49
N HIS A 85 35.29 -4.43 -63.80
CA HIS A 85 36.35 -3.80 -63.00
C HIS A 85 35.93 -3.40 -61.58
N ALA A 86 34.63 -3.20 -61.37
CA ALA A 86 33.98 -2.85 -60.11
C ALA A 86 33.19 -4.03 -59.52
N ALA A 87 33.29 -5.21 -60.12
CA ALA A 87 32.63 -6.41 -59.65
C ALA A 87 33.24 -6.81 -58.30
N GLY A 88 32.53 -6.48 -57.23
CA GLY A 88 32.92 -6.72 -55.85
C GLY A 88 31.71 -6.63 -54.92
N PRO A 89 31.91 -6.90 -53.62
CA PRO A 89 30.82 -6.84 -52.66
C PRO A 89 30.29 -5.41 -52.55
N PHE A 90 29.05 -5.19 -52.99
CA PHE A 90 28.38 -3.88 -52.92
C PHE A 90 27.19 -3.92 -51.96
N SER A 91 26.88 -2.76 -51.36
CA SER A 91 25.67 -2.57 -50.57
C SER A 91 24.61 -1.88 -51.43
N CYS A 92 23.38 -2.41 -51.43
CA CYS A 92 22.24 -1.81 -52.14
C CYS A 92 21.66 -0.57 -51.43
N LYS A 93 22.21 -0.17 -50.27
CA LYS A 93 21.76 0.94 -49.40
C LYS A 93 20.31 0.83 -48.88
N ARG A 94 19.58 -0.23 -49.21
CA ARG A 94 18.27 -0.53 -48.64
C ARG A 94 18.42 -1.04 -47.21
N PRO A 95 17.39 -0.87 -46.35
CA PRO A 95 17.40 -1.50 -45.03
C PRO A 95 17.46 -3.02 -45.16
N CYS A 96 18.13 -3.66 -44.20
CA CYS A 96 18.39 -5.10 -44.20
C CYS A 96 17.10 -5.93 -44.17
N GLY A 97 16.07 -5.49 -43.44
CA GLY A 97 14.73 -6.09 -43.48
C GLY A 97 14.60 -7.49 -42.87
N ARG A 98 15.69 -8.11 -42.39
CA ARG A 98 15.66 -9.43 -41.75
C ARG A 98 14.98 -9.38 -40.39
N LEU A 99 14.19 -10.40 -40.06
CA LEU A 99 13.48 -10.54 -38.79
C LEU A 99 14.46 -10.73 -37.63
N LEU A 100 14.40 -9.82 -36.66
CA LEU A 100 15.21 -9.83 -35.45
C LEU A 100 14.81 -11.00 -34.53
N ALA A 101 15.69 -11.34 -33.58
CA ALA A 101 15.45 -12.40 -32.60
C ALA A 101 14.14 -12.22 -31.79
N CYS A 102 13.65 -10.98 -31.67
CA CYS A 102 12.38 -10.66 -31.03
C CYS A 102 11.13 -11.18 -31.78
N GLY A 103 11.26 -11.56 -33.05
CA GLY A 103 10.18 -12.11 -33.88
C GLY A 103 9.24 -11.09 -34.52
N ASN A 104 9.17 -9.85 -34.00
CA ASN A 104 8.20 -8.83 -34.44
C ASN A 104 8.83 -7.65 -35.20
N HIS A 105 10.12 -7.39 -35.01
CA HIS A 105 10.80 -6.26 -35.64
C HIS A 105 11.83 -6.72 -36.67
N THR A 106 12.10 -5.87 -37.64
CA THR A 106 13.06 -6.13 -38.72
C THR A 106 14.28 -5.22 -38.62
N CYS A 107 15.44 -5.69 -39.06
CA CYS A 107 16.69 -4.93 -39.05
C CYS A 107 16.60 -3.67 -39.95
N SER A 108 16.71 -2.49 -39.34
CA SER A 108 16.67 -1.18 -40.01
C SER A 108 18.03 -0.70 -40.53
N ARG A 109 19.12 -1.41 -40.21
CA ARG A 109 20.47 -1.06 -40.71
C ARG A 109 20.51 -1.15 -42.23
N GLU A 110 21.28 -0.26 -42.86
CA GLU A 110 21.59 -0.39 -44.28
C GLU A 110 22.20 -1.77 -44.60
N CYS A 111 21.99 -2.22 -45.84
CA CYS A 111 22.46 -3.51 -46.32
C CYS A 111 23.93 -3.73 -45.94
N HIS A 112 24.14 -4.73 -45.10
CA HIS A 112 25.42 -5.10 -44.52
C HIS A 112 25.63 -6.60 -44.68
N LYS A 113 26.86 -7.06 -44.41
CA LYS A 113 27.17 -8.48 -44.42
C LYS A 113 26.48 -9.16 -43.23
N VAL A 114 25.73 -10.21 -43.51
CA VAL A 114 25.08 -11.06 -42.49
C VAL A 114 25.62 -12.47 -42.63
N THR A 115 26.11 -13.04 -41.52
CA THR A 115 26.44 -14.47 -41.43
C THR A 115 25.14 -15.25 -41.32
N ASP A 116 24.83 -16.06 -42.34
CA ASP A 116 23.61 -16.87 -42.36
C ASP A 116 23.74 -18.01 -41.33
N VAL A 117 23.22 -17.80 -40.12
CA VAL A 117 23.11 -18.86 -39.11
C VAL A 117 21.92 -19.72 -39.53
N ASN A 118 22.19 -20.95 -39.97
CA ASN A 118 21.17 -21.96 -40.31
C ASN A 118 20.49 -21.84 -41.70
N GLY A 119 21.14 -21.17 -42.67
CA GLY A 119 20.71 -21.14 -44.08
C GLY A 119 19.42 -20.37 -44.38
N ASN A 120 18.81 -19.74 -43.37
CA ASN A 120 17.56 -19.02 -43.50
C ASN A 120 17.81 -17.52 -43.74
N LYS A 121 17.55 -17.04 -44.97
CA LYS A 121 17.86 -15.67 -45.41
C LYS A 121 17.00 -14.59 -44.71
N GLU A 122 15.90 -14.99 -44.09
CA GLU A 122 14.92 -14.08 -43.47
C GLU A 122 15.28 -13.74 -42.01
N LYS A 123 16.11 -14.54 -41.35
CA LYS A 123 16.47 -14.34 -39.94
C LYS A 123 17.69 -13.44 -39.79
N ALA A 124 17.66 -12.59 -38.78
CA ALA A 124 18.79 -11.76 -38.38
C ALA A 124 19.98 -12.62 -37.93
N GLY A 125 21.16 -12.29 -38.44
CA GLY A 125 22.43 -12.83 -37.93
C GLY A 125 22.99 -11.99 -36.78
N LEU A 126 24.15 -12.39 -36.25
CA LEU A 126 24.83 -11.71 -35.14
C LEU A 126 25.18 -10.24 -35.44
N GLU A 127 25.41 -9.92 -36.71
CA GLU A 127 25.76 -8.56 -37.18
C GLU A 127 24.55 -7.62 -37.29
N CYS A 128 23.32 -8.16 -37.19
CA CYS A 128 22.12 -7.35 -37.24
C CYS A 128 21.91 -6.60 -35.92
N VAL A 129 21.13 -5.52 -35.97
CA VAL A 129 20.81 -4.74 -34.76
C VAL A 129 20.00 -5.59 -33.77
N VAL A 130 20.30 -5.48 -32.48
CA VAL A 130 19.47 -6.09 -31.43
C VAL A 130 18.25 -5.20 -31.21
N CYS A 131 17.08 -5.82 -31.08
CA CYS A 131 15.87 -5.07 -30.80
C CYS A 131 15.90 -4.54 -29.35
N GLU A 132 15.97 -3.22 -29.20
CA GLU A 132 15.88 -2.53 -27.91
C GLU A 132 14.52 -1.86 -27.69
N GLU A 133 13.58 -2.03 -28.63
CA GLU A 133 12.24 -1.48 -28.53
C GLU A 133 11.43 -2.17 -27.41
N GLU A 134 10.59 -1.39 -26.74
CA GLU A 134 9.74 -1.84 -25.64
C GLU A 134 8.66 -2.82 -26.13
N CYS A 135 8.33 -3.81 -25.30
CA CYS A 135 7.31 -4.79 -25.65
C CYS A 135 5.90 -4.18 -25.62
N THR A 136 5.26 -4.11 -26.80
CA THR A 136 3.88 -3.62 -26.99
C THR A 136 2.82 -4.72 -26.91
N LYS A 137 3.22 -5.98 -26.67
CA LYS A 137 2.27 -7.10 -26.54
C LYS A 137 1.35 -6.90 -25.33
N PRO A 138 0.03 -7.07 -25.47
CA PRO A 138 -0.87 -6.98 -24.33
C PRO A 138 -0.60 -8.12 -23.35
N ARG A 139 -0.52 -7.79 -22.06
CA ARG A 139 -0.39 -8.79 -20.99
C ARG A 139 -1.70 -9.61 -20.86
N PRO A 140 -1.62 -10.83 -20.30
CA PRO A 140 -2.79 -11.67 -20.06
C PRO A 140 -3.91 -10.93 -19.29
N PRO A 141 -5.18 -11.35 -19.45
CA PRO A 141 -6.34 -10.63 -18.95
C PRO A 141 -6.24 -10.40 -17.44
N GLY A 142 -6.40 -9.14 -17.02
CA GLY A 142 -6.38 -8.73 -15.62
C GLY A 142 -5.14 -7.97 -15.18
N CYS A 143 -4.12 -7.79 -16.03
CA CYS A 143 -2.98 -6.91 -15.77
C CYS A 143 -3.06 -5.67 -16.67
N PRO A 144 -3.34 -4.46 -16.14
CA PRO A 144 -3.41 -3.23 -16.93
C PRO A 144 -2.03 -2.64 -17.27
N HIS A 145 -0.96 -3.26 -16.79
CA HIS A 145 0.40 -2.75 -16.94
C HIS A 145 1.05 -3.15 -18.26
N GLN A 146 1.90 -2.26 -18.79
CA GLN A 146 2.76 -2.53 -19.93
C GLN A 146 3.98 -3.38 -19.51
N CYS A 147 4.55 -4.11 -20.47
CA CYS A 147 5.75 -4.89 -20.22
C CYS A 147 7.00 -4.01 -20.34
N ASN A 148 7.75 -3.84 -19.25
CA ASN A 148 8.99 -3.04 -19.26
C ASN A 148 10.20 -3.79 -19.86
N LEU A 149 9.98 -4.94 -20.51
CA LEU A 149 11.04 -5.71 -21.15
C LEU A 149 11.15 -5.30 -22.62
N PRO A 150 12.35 -5.41 -23.21
CA PRO A 150 12.50 -5.30 -24.66
C PRO A 150 11.65 -6.35 -25.37
N CYS A 151 11.36 -6.12 -26.64
CA CYS A 151 10.55 -7.04 -27.44
C CYS A 151 11.14 -8.45 -27.36
N HIS A 152 10.30 -9.40 -26.94
CA HIS A 152 10.66 -10.79 -26.74
C HIS A 152 9.71 -11.69 -27.52
N PRO A 153 10.18 -12.85 -28.01
CA PRO A 153 9.35 -13.75 -28.80
C PRO A 153 8.30 -14.47 -27.93
N ASP A 154 8.68 -14.87 -26.72
CA ASP A 154 7.82 -15.64 -25.80
C ASP A 154 6.68 -14.80 -25.21
N ASP A 155 5.83 -15.42 -24.39
CA ASP A 155 4.80 -14.71 -23.62
C ASP A 155 5.41 -13.80 -22.55
N CYS A 156 4.73 -12.69 -22.23
CA CYS A 156 5.25 -11.73 -21.25
C CYS A 156 5.33 -12.39 -19.86
N PRO A 157 6.47 -12.25 -19.15
CA PRO A 157 6.59 -12.77 -17.80
C PRO A 157 5.65 -12.06 -16.83
N SER A 158 5.40 -12.72 -15.70
CA SER A 158 4.44 -12.29 -14.68
C SER A 158 4.73 -10.85 -14.17
N CYS A 159 3.68 -10.10 -13.85
CA CYS A 159 3.79 -8.70 -13.45
C CYS A 159 4.24 -8.53 -11.99
N VAL A 160 5.39 -7.90 -11.77
CA VAL A 160 5.93 -7.60 -10.42
C VAL A 160 5.43 -6.24 -9.89
N GLN A 161 4.65 -5.50 -10.67
CA GLN A 161 4.16 -4.19 -10.26
C GLN A 161 3.10 -4.30 -9.17
N MET A 162 3.11 -3.33 -8.26
CA MET A 162 2.17 -3.24 -7.15
C MET A 162 0.94 -2.44 -7.57
N VAL A 163 -0.24 -3.06 -7.46
CA VAL A 163 -1.53 -2.41 -7.67
C VAL A 163 -2.00 -1.80 -6.36
N ARG A 164 -2.38 -0.52 -6.40
CA ARG A 164 -3.02 0.17 -5.29
C ARG A 164 -4.52 -0.10 -5.31
N THR A 165 -5.02 -0.82 -4.33
CA THR A 165 -6.45 -1.14 -4.19
C THR A 165 -7.01 -0.57 -2.90
N LYS A 166 -8.26 -0.07 -2.94
CA LYS A 166 -8.95 0.39 -1.73
C LYS A 166 -9.39 -0.83 -0.92
N CYS A 167 -9.15 -0.79 0.39
CA CYS A 167 -9.64 -1.80 1.30
C CYS A 167 -11.19 -1.78 1.40
N HIS A 168 -11.82 -2.89 1.81
CA HIS A 168 -13.28 -2.95 2.06
C HIS A 168 -13.77 -1.92 3.09
N CYS A 169 -12.90 -1.53 4.02
CA CYS A 169 -13.21 -0.48 5.00
C CYS A 169 -13.23 0.93 4.39
N LYS A 170 -12.74 1.11 3.14
CA LYS A 170 -12.58 2.38 2.41
C LYS A 170 -11.62 3.40 3.06
N ILE A 171 -10.96 3.04 4.17
CA ILE A 171 -10.03 3.92 4.89
C ILE A 171 -8.60 3.74 4.40
N SER A 172 -8.12 2.49 4.37
CA SER A 172 -6.74 2.19 3.97
C SER A 172 -6.62 1.81 2.50
N ASN A 173 -5.47 2.12 1.92
CA ASN A 173 -5.05 1.63 0.62
C ASN A 173 -4.09 0.47 0.83
N LEU A 174 -4.28 -0.61 0.08
CA LEU A 174 -3.43 -1.80 0.10
C LEU A 174 -2.60 -1.84 -1.19
N PHE A 175 -1.34 -2.23 -1.06
CA PHE A 175 -0.43 -2.44 -2.17
C PHE A 175 -0.27 -3.95 -2.35
N ILE A 176 -0.80 -4.46 -3.46
CA ILE A 176 -0.89 -5.90 -3.73
C ILE A 176 -0.21 -6.14 -5.08
N GLU A 177 0.63 -7.17 -5.18
CA GLU A 177 1.25 -7.56 -6.45
C GLU A 177 0.18 -7.85 -7.51
N CYS A 178 0.37 -7.31 -8.71
CA CYS A 178 -0.59 -7.44 -9.81
C CYS A 178 -0.88 -8.91 -10.11
N THR A 179 0.13 -9.78 -10.16
CA THR A 179 -0.04 -11.22 -10.42
C THR A 179 -0.96 -11.90 -9.41
N LYS A 180 -0.73 -11.66 -8.12
CA LYS A 180 -1.57 -12.19 -7.03
C LYS A 180 -3.01 -11.71 -7.19
N LEU A 181 -3.22 -10.45 -7.58
CA LEU A 181 -4.56 -9.93 -7.78
C LEU A 181 -5.22 -10.43 -9.08
N SER A 182 -4.49 -10.55 -10.18
CA SER A 182 -5.02 -10.95 -11.49
C SER A 182 -5.37 -12.44 -11.53
N MET A 183 -4.51 -13.29 -10.94
CA MET A 183 -4.69 -14.74 -10.92
C MET A 183 -5.61 -15.25 -9.80
N ALA A 184 -5.86 -14.44 -8.77
CA ALA A 184 -6.69 -14.85 -7.65
C ALA A 184 -8.17 -15.03 -8.01
N ASP A 185 -8.78 -16.05 -7.41
CA ASP A 185 -10.23 -16.25 -7.39
C ASP A 185 -10.94 -15.16 -6.59
N ALA A 186 -12.26 -15.05 -6.73
CA ALA A 186 -13.06 -14.04 -6.03
C ALA A 186 -12.87 -14.06 -4.49
N LYS A 187 -12.72 -15.25 -3.89
CA LYS A 187 -12.48 -15.41 -2.45
C LYS A 187 -11.11 -14.88 -2.03
N GLU A 188 -10.08 -15.20 -2.80
CA GLU A 188 -8.72 -14.77 -2.51
C GLU A 188 -8.53 -13.28 -2.78
N LYS A 189 -9.15 -12.74 -3.84
CA LYS A 189 -9.28 -11.30 -4.07
C LYS A 189 -9.89 -10.58 -2.87
N ASN A 190 -10.97 -11.13 -2.29
CA ASN A 190 -11.60 -10.55 -1.10
C ASN A 190 -10.64 -10.51 0.11
N ASN A 191 -9.86 -11.57 0.32
CA ASN A 191 -8.84 -11.62 1.38
C ASN A 191 -7.67 -10.65 1.13
N LEU A 192 -7.17 -10.57 -0.11
CA LEU A 192 -6.08 -9.66 -0.49
C LEU A 192 -6.50 -8.19 -0.35
N THR A 193 -7.77 -7.88 -0.59
CA THR A 193 -8.36 -6.54 -0.46
C THR A 193 -8.85 -6.22 0.96
N SER A 194 -8.63 -7.11 1.92
CA SER A 194 -8.88 -6.86 3.35
C SER A 194 -7.61 -6.38 4.05
N CYS A 195 -7.71 -5.31 4.85
CA CYS A 195 -6.60 -4.84 5.68
C CYS A 195 -6.34 -5.71 6.91
N LYS A 196 -7.10 -6.80 7.09
CA LYS A 196 -7.00 -7.74 8.23
C LYS A 196 -7.23 -7.12 9.62
N ASN A 197 -7.55 -5.83 9.69
CA ASN A 197 -7.94 -5.16 10.92
C ASN A 197 -9.43 -5.35 11.22
N GLN A 198 -9.82 -5.11 12.47
CA GLN A 198 -11.22 -5.06 12.88
C GLN A 198 -11.99 -4.02 12.06
N CYS A 199 -13.21 -4.36 11.64
CA CYS A 199 -14.04 -3.47 10.85
C CYS A 199 -14.37 -2.16 11.63
N PRO A 200 -14.12 -0.98 11.05
CA PRO A 200 -14.34 0.30 11.74
C PRO A 200 -15.82 0.72 11.79
N LYS A 201 -16.72 -0.01 11.11
CA LYS A 201 -18.14 0.33 11.04
C LYS A 201 -18.83 0.04 12.36
N GLU A 202 -19.73 0.95 12.75
CA GLU A 202 -20.58 0.81 13.92
C GLU A 202 -21.90 0.12 13.55
N LEU A 203 -22.31 -0.81 14.40
CA LEU A 203 -23.58 -1.52 14.30
C LEU A 203 -24.73 -0.63 14.81
N PRO A 204 -26.00 -0.95 14.52
CA PRO A 204 -27.15 -0.18 15.01
C PRO A 204 -27.26 -0.08 16.54
N CYS A 205 -26.53 -0.92 17.28
CA CYS A 205 -26.44 -0.87 18.74
C CYS A 205 -25.37 0.13 19.27
N GLY A 206 -24.65 0.82 18.39
CA GLY A 206 -23.54 1.73 18.73
C GLY A 206 -22.18 1.04 18.98
N HIS A 207 -22.13 -0.29 18.95
CA HIS A 207 -20.85 -1.02 19.08
C HIS A 207 -20.15 -1.18 17.73
N ARG A 208 -18.81 -1.21 17.75
CA ARG A 208 -18.01 -1.52 16.55
C ARG A 208 -18.14 -2.99 16.16
N CYS A 209 -18.23 -3.26 14.87
CA CYS A 209 -18.24 -4.61 14.33
C CYS A 209 -16.97 -5.35 14.76
N LYS A 210 -17.11 -6.59 15.27
CA LYS A 210 -15.97 -7.42 15.72
C LYS A 210 -15.37 -8.28 14.61
N GLU A 211 -16.02 -8.33 13.45
CA GLU A 211 -15.50 -9.07 12.31
C GLU A 211 -14.28 -8.36 11.74
N ILE A 212 -13.36 -9.15 11.19
CA ILE A 212 -12.25 -8.63 10.38
C ILE A 212 -12.84 -7.90 9.18
N CYS A 213 -12.15 -6.88 8.69
CA CYS A 213 -12.53 -6.13 7.50
C CYS A 213 -13.02 -7.07 6.39
N HIS A 214 -14.32 -6.99 6.12
CA HIS A 214 -15.02 -7.90 5.23
C HIS A 214 -15.71 -7.10 4.12
N GLN A 215 -15.97 -7.74 2.99
CA GLN A 215 -16.74 -7.14 1.92
C GLN A 215 -18.21 -6.93 2.36
N GLY A 216 -18.78 -5.79 1.98
CA GLY A 216 -20.22 -5.51 2.16
C GLY A 216 -20.62 -4.86 3.48
N ASN A 217 -21.87 -5.08 3.88
CA ASN A 217 -22.47 -4.55 5.10
C ASN A 217 -22.17 -5.47 6.29
N CYS A 218 -21.95 -4.90 7.47
CA CYS A 218 -21.71 -5.67 8.68
C CYS A 218 -22.97 -6.42 9.10
N SER A 219 -22.80 -7.61 9.67
CA SER A 219 -23.88 -8.34 10.32
C SER A 219 -24.56 -7.47 11.39
N PRO A 220 -25.89 -7.34 11.42
CA PRO A 220 -26.60 -6.53 12.42
C PRO A 220 -26.51 -7.14 13.83
N TYR A 221 -26.15 -8.42 13.93
CA TYR A 221 -26.08 -9.17 15.18
C TYR A 221 -24.82 -8.82 15.97
N CYS A 222 -24.98 -8.11 17.09
CA CYS A 222 -23.86 -7.72 17.93
C CYS A 222 -23.48 -8.81 18.95
N ILE A 223 -22.28 -9.38 18.80
CA ILE A 223 -21.69 -10.40 19.69
C ILE A 223 -20.91 -9.75 20.86
N GLN A 224 -21.04 -8.43 21.04
CA GLN A 224 -20.40 -7.76 22.17
C GLN A 224 -21.10 -8.11 23.48
N LYS A 225 -20.34 -8.53 24.50
CA LYS A 225 -20.88 -8.80 25.83
C LYS A 225 -21.13 -7.48 26.53
N VAL A 226 -22.36 -7.25 26.98
CA VAL A 226 -22.77 -6.10 27.78
C VAL A 226 -23.09 -6.55 29.21
N LYS A 227 -22.73 -5.71 30.18
CA LYS A 227 -22.97 -5.97 31.60
C LYS A 227 -24.34 -5.43 31.98
N LEU A 228 -25.32 -6.30 32.12
CA LEU A 228 -26.62 -5.94 32.69
C LEU A 228 -26.54 -5.94 34.22
N ARG A 229 -27.27 -5.03 34.85
CA ARG A 229 -27.42 -4.98 36.31
C ARG A 229 -28.90 -5.08 36.69
N CYS A 230 -29.21 -5.71 37.83
CA CYS A 230 -30.55 -5.62 38.40
C CYS A 230 -30.91 -4.15 38.70
N PRO A 231 -32.21 -3.80 38.84
CA PRO A 231 -32.64 -2.49 39.34
C PRO A 231 -31.97 -2.08 40.67
N CYS A 232 -31.67 -3.09 41.50
CA CYS A 232 -30.97 -2.97 42.77
C CYS A 232 -29.45 -2.79 42.67
N ARG A 233 -28.87 -2.88 41.47
CA ARG A 233 -27.43 -2.90 41.14
C ARG A 233 -26.55 -3.97 41.83
N ARG A 234 -27.12 -4.89 42.64
CA ARG A 234 -26.44 -6.02 43.29
C ARG A 234 -25.96 -7.07 42.30
N ILE A 235 -26.86 -7.56 41.45
CA ILE A 235 -26.57 -8.64 40.49
C ILE A 235 -25.99 -8.02 39.22
N LYS A 236 -24.91 -8.61 38.71
CA LYS A 236 -24.29 -8.27 37.43
C LYS A 236 -24.21 -9.54 36.59
N LYS A 237 -24.74 -9.51 35.37
CA LYS A 237 -24.63 -10.63 34.41
C LYS A 237 -24.15 -10.11 33.07
N GLU A 238 -23.25 -10.87 32.44
CA GLU A 238 -22.75 -10.57 31.10
C GLU A 238 -23.59 -11.32 30.06
N MET A 239 -24.19 -10.59 29.13
CA MET A 239 -25.01 -11.16 28.06
C MET A 239 -24.63 -10.53 26.71
N PRO A 240 -24.80 -11.23 25.57
CA PRO A 240 -24.58 -10.64 24.25
C PRO A 240 -25.54 -9.48 23.97
N CYS A 241 -25.03 -8.40 23.39
CA CYS A 241 -25.80 -7.19 23.09
C CYS A 241 -27.02 -7.47 22.21
N ASN A 242 -26.90 -8.41 21.26
CA ASN A 242 -28.04 -8.82 20.44
C ASN A 242 -29.23 -9.31 21.27
N SER A 243 -28.96 -10.21 22.22
CA SER A 243 -29.99 -10.78 23.11
C SER A 243 -30.64 -9.74 24.03
N VAL A 244 -29.94 -8.65 24.32
CA VAL A 244 -30.49 -7.53 25.11
C VAL A 244 -31.39 -6.64 24.26
N ARG A 245 -31.03 -6.34 23.01
CA ARG A 245 -31.82 -5.50 22.10
C ARG A 245 -33.12 -6.15 21.63
N GLU A 246 -33.11 -7.47 21.46
CA GLU A 246 -34.32 -8.23 21.10
C GLU A 246 -35.36 -8.27 22.23
N GLY A 247 -35.11 -7.62 23.37
CA GLY A 247 -36.11 -7.39 24.42
C GLY A 247 -36.37 -8.58 25.34
N HIS A 248 -35.61 -9.67 25.20
CA HIS A 248 -35.90 -10.93 25.90
C HIS A 248 -35.30 -11.03 27.32
N ILE A 249 -34.50 -10.07 27.79
CA ILE A 249 -33.71 -10.28 29.02
C ILE A 249 -33.59 -9.00 29.88
N SER A 250 -34.53 -8.83 30.81
CA SER A 250 -34.35 -7.97 31.99
C SER A 250 -33.82 -8.80 33.16
N LEU A 251 -32.77 -8.32 33.84
CA LEU A 251 -32.28 -8.99 35.05
C LEU A 251 -33.21 -8.66 36.23
N GLU A 252 -33.98 -9.66 36.64
CA GLU A 252 -34.84 -9.58 37.82
C GLU A 252 -34.02 -9.63 39.12
N CYS A 253 -34.64 -9.17 40.19
CA CYS A 253 -34.08 -9.16 41.53
C CYS A 253 -34.38 -10.49 42.24
N ASP A 254 -33.35 -11.22 42.67
CA ASP A 254 -33.55 -12.38 43.56
C ASP A 254 -34.20 -11.98 44.91
N SER A 255 -34.68 -12.97 45.67
CA SER A 255 -35.24 -12.78 47.02
C SER A 255 -34.36 -11.91 47.93
N VAL A 256 -33.05 -12.15 47.93
CA VAL A 256 -32.07 -11.36 48.70
C VAL A 256 -32.07 -9.88 48.30
N CYS A 257 -32.25 -9.56 47.02
CA CYS A 257 -32.32 -8.18 46.54
C CYS A 257 -33.56 -7.46 47.06
N LEU A 258 -34.70 -8.16 47.07
CA LEU A 258 -35.97 -7.62 47.50
C LEU A 258 -35.94 -7.35 49.01
N ASP A 259 -35.41 -8.28 49.79
CA ASP A 259 -35.30 -8.16 51.25
C ASP A 259 -34.36 -7.02 51.65
N MET A 260 -33.22 -6.87 50.98
CA MET A 260 -32.32 -5.73 51.20
C MET A 260 -32.99 -4.40 50.87
N ARG A 261 -33.80 -4.35 49.80
CA ARG A 261 -34.51 -3.14 49.40
C ARG A 261 -35.64 -2.78 50.37
N LYS A 262 -36.33 -3.78 50.93
CA LYS A 262 -37.35 -3.60 51.98
C LYS A 262 -36.72 -3.09 53.27
N LYS A 263 -35.67 -3.74 53.78
CA LYS A 263 -34.94 -3.30 54.98
C LYS A 263 -34.38 -1.88 54.82
N ALA A 264 -33.81 -1.56 53.67
CA ALA A 264 -33.32 -0.20 53.41
C ALA A 264 -34.46 0.84 53.34
N ALA A 265 -35.65 0.47 52.87
CA ALA A 265 -36.82 1.35 52.88
C ALA A 265 -37.40 1.51 54.29
N GLU A 266 -37.42 0.44 55.09
CA GLU A 266 -37.83 0.47 56.51
C GLU A 266 -36.91 1.36 57.33
N ILE A 267 -35.59 1.18 57.22
CA ILE A 267 -34.60 2.03 57.90
C ILE A 267 -34.78 3.50 57.50
N LYS A 268 -34.92 3.79 56.20
CA LYS A 268 -35.16 5.17 55.74
C LYS A 268 -36.46 5.76 56.26
N ALA A 269 -37.53 4.95 56.32
CA ALA A 269 -38.81 5.40 56.85
C ALA A 269 -38.74 5.62 58.37
N GLU A 270 -37.96 4.82 59.10
CA GLU A 270 -37.69 5.03 60.52
C GLU A 270 -36.81 6.26 60.76
N GLU A 271 -35.75 6.45 59.98
CA GLU A 271 -34.91 7.66 60.01
C GLU A 271 -35.73 8.92 59.70
N GLU A 272 -36.61 8.87 58.69
CA GLU A 272 -37.50 9.98 58.34
C GLU A 272 -38.52 10.26 59.45
N LYS A 273 -39.14 9.22 60.04
CA LYS A 273 -40.03 9.38 61.20
C LYS A 273 -39.28 9.98 62.40
N ALA A 274 -38.10 9.46 62.74
CA ALA A 274 -37.28 9.98 63.82
C ALA A 274 -36.86 11.44 63.58
N ALA A 275 -36.50 11.78 62.33
CA ALA A 275 -36.20 13.16 61.95
C ALA A 275 -37.42 14.07 62.12
N THR A 276 -38.61 13.63 61.67
CA THR A 276 -39.85 14.42 61.84
C THR A 276 -40.25 14.56 63.32
N GLU A 277 -40.06 13.53 64.14
CA GLU A 277 -40.35 13.58 65.58
C GLU A 277 -39.38 14.52 66.30
N GLN A 278 -38.08 14.42 65.99
CA GLN A 278 -37.06 15.30 66.54
C GLN A 278 -37.33 16.78 66.16
N GLU A 279 -37.77 17.04 64.94
CA GLU A 279 -38.15 18.38 64.49
C GLU A 279 -39.39 18.89 65.24
N ARG A 280 -40.41 18.04 65.46
CA ARG A 280 -41.59 18.40 66.27
C ARG A 280 -41.24 18.72 67.73
N LEU A 281 -40.36 17.93 68.34
CA LEU A 281 -39.87 18.19 69.71
C LEU A 281 -39.09 19.51 69.78
N ARG A 282 -38.27 19.80 68.77
CA ARG A 282 -37.55 21.08 68.67
C ARG A 282 -38.52 22.27 68.55
N GLN A 283 -39.52 22.18 67.69
CA GLN A 283 -40.55 23.21 67.55
C GLN A 283 -41.32 23.42 68.86
N GLN A 284 -41.68 22.34 69.56
CA GLN A 284 -42.36 22.43 70.84
C GLN A 284 -41.50 23.10 71.92
N ALA A 285 -40.20 22.75 72.00
CA ALA A 285 -39.26 23.38 72.93
C ALA A 285 -39.05 24.87 72.61
N GLU A 286 -39.04 25.27 71.33
CA GLU A 286 -38.97 26.67 70.90
C GLU A 286 -40.23 27.45 71.33
N LEU A 287 -41.42 26.87 71.16
CA LEU A 287 -42.68 27.46 71.63
C LEU A 287 -42.72 27.59 73.16
N GLU A 288 -42.29 26.56 73.90
CA GLU A 288 -42.23 26.60 75.37
C GLU A 288 -41.21 27.65 75.85
N ALA A 289 -40.04 27.73 75.22
CA ALA A 289 -39.06 28.76 75.51
C ALA A 289 -39.61 30.18 75.23
N PHE A 290 -40.42 30.33 74.18
CA PHE A 290 -41.10 31.58 73.86
C PHE A 290 -42.17 31.95 74.90
N GLU A 291 -43.02 31.00 75.31
CA GLU A 291 -44.00 31.21 76.40
C GLU A 291 -43.32 31.58 77.73
N ASN A 292 -42.23 30.90 78.08
CA ASN A 292 -41.49 31.18 79.31
C ASN A 292 -40.84 32.58 79.31
N ARG A 293 -40.44 33.09 78.12
CA ARG A 293 -40.00 34.49 77.96
C ARG A 293 -41.15 35.49 78.12
N LEU A 294 -42.36 35.15 77.64
CA LEU A 294 -43.56 35.98 77.79
C LEU A 294 -44.09 36.03 79.23
N LYS A 295 -43.98 34.94 80.01
CA LYS A 295 -44.35 34.86 81.43
C LYS A 295 -43.37 35.61 82.37
N GLY A 296 -42.68 36.64 81.87
CA GLY A 296 -41.62 37.39 82.55
C GLY A 296 -41.86 37.60 84.06
N LYS A 297 -40.81 37.33 84.85
CA LYS A 297 -40.65 37.56 86.30
C LYS A 297 -41.93 38.11 86.98
N ARG A 298 -42.91 37.24 87.27
CA ARG A 298 -43.91 37.58 88.31
C ARG A 298 -43.13 37.86 89.59
N ARG A 299 -43.08 39.15 89.97
CA ARG A 299 -42.55 39.64 91.23
C ARG A 299 -43.04 38.71 92.36
N LYS A 300 -42.11 38.00 93.00
CA LYS A 300 -42.31 37.47 94.36
C LYS A 300 -42.66 38.67 95.23
N ASN A 301 -43.94 38.86 95.52
CA ASN A 301 -44.36 39.80 96.53
C ASN A 301 -44.39 39.07 97.87
N LYS A 302 -43.65 39.66 98.83
CA LYS A 302 -43.71 39.47 100.29
C LYS A 302 -43.01 38.23 100.86
N ARG A 303 -41.88 38.52 101.52
CA ARG A 303 -41.22 37.76 102.59
C ARG A 303 -42.17 36.82 103.34
N LYS A 304 -41.77 35.55 103.42
CA LYS A 304 -41.93 34.77 104.64
C LYS A 304 -40.55 34.24 104.96
N ASP A 305 -40.00 34.70 106.09
CA ASP A 305 -38.82 34.13 106.70
C ASP A 305 -39.12 32.66 106.99
N ASP A 306 -38.39 31.75 106.35
CA ASP A 306 -38.29 30.37 106.82
C ASP A 306 -36.83 30.14 107.19
N VAL A 307 -36.66 30.21 108.50
CA VAL A 307 -35.53 29.87 109.34
C VAL A 307 -34.72 28.72 108.77
N GLU A 308 -33.41 28.90 108.77
CA GLU A 308 -32.38 27.91 108.49
C GLU A 308 -32.52 26.73 109.48
N VAL A 309 -33.28 25.70 109.11
CA VAL A 309 -33.37 24.47 109.91
C VAL A 309 -32.17 23.60 109.59
N GLN A 310 -31.14 23.71 110.43
CA GLN A 310 -30.05 22.74 110.54
C GLN A 310 -30.63 21.31 110.57
N PRO A 311 -30.17 20.38 109.72
CA PRO A 311 -30.60 18.99 109.78
C PRO A 311 -30.19 18.39 111.13
N THR A 312 -31.17 17.95 111.92
CA THR A 312 -30.95 17.30 113.22
C THR A 312 -30.02 16.09 113.07
N ALA A 313 -29.12 15.88 114.03
CA ALA A 313 -28.11 14.80 114.01
C ALA A 313 -28.71 13.41 113.73
N TRP A 314 -29.97 13.19 114.11
CA TRP A 314 -30.74 11.98 113.81
C TRP A 314 -30.86 11.69 112.31
N GLN A 315 -31.04 12.70 111.44
CA GLN A 315 -31.17 12.49 109.99
C GLN A 315 -29.85 12.05 109.33
N LYS A 316 -28.69 12.50 109.84
CA LYS A 316 -27.37 12.06 109.36
C LYS A 316 -26.99 10.67 109.84
N TYR A 317 -27.28 10.33 111.10
CA TYR A 317 -26.88 9.04 111.68
C TYR A 317 -27.93 7.93 111.55
N LYS A 318 -29.18 8.23 111.14
CA LYS A 318 -30.23 7.22 110.94
C LYS A 318 -29.77 6.08 110.01
N LYS A 319 -29.10 6.37 108.90
CA LYS A 319 -28.56 5.30 108.02
C LYS A 319 -27.46 4.48 108.69
N TYR A 320 -26.63 5.09 109.54
CA TYR A 320 -25.51 4.43 110.22
C TYR A 320 -25.95 3.62 111.45
N ILE A 321 -27.07 3.96 112.09
CA ILE A 321 -27.64 3.22 113.23
C ILE A 321 -28.58 2.10 112.74
N PHE A 322 -29.37 2.33 111.69
CA PHE A 322 -30.35 1.35 111.22
C PHE A 322 -29.70 0.13 110.54
N MET A 323 -28.57 0.31 109.86
CA MET A 323 -27.83 -0.77 109.19
C MET A 323 -27.31 -1.87 110.16
N PRO A 324 -26.59 -1.56 111.25
CA PRO A 324 -26.14 -2.59 112.19
C PRO A 324 -27.29 -3.22 112.97
N VAL A 325 -28.36 -2.48 113.31
CA VAL A 325 -29.52 -3.03 114.02
C VAL A 325 -30.28 -4.05 113.15
N CYS A 326 -30.48 -3.77 111.86
CA CYS A 326 -31.05 -4.75 110.94
C CYS A 326 -30.13 -5.97 110.74
N GLY A 327 -28.81 -5.77 110.69
CA GLY A 327 -27.85 -6.87 110.59
C GLY A 327 -27.88 -7.80 111.80
N ILE A 328 -27.93 -7.24 113.02
CA ILE A 328 -28.01 -8.01 114.26
C ILE A 328 -29.37 -8.73 114.37
N ALA A 329 -30.47 -8.07 114.01
CA ALA A 329 -31.80 -8.71 114.03
C ALA A 329 -31.88 -9.91 113.06
N LEU A 330 -31.30 -9.79 111.86
CA LEU A 330 -31.21 -10.89 110.90
C LEU A 330 -30.32 -12.02 111.41
N ALA A 331 -29.18 -11.72 112.04
CA ALA A 331 -28.30 -12.72 112.62
C ALA A 331 -28.96 -13.49 113.79
N VAL A 332 -29.70 -12.79 114.66
CA VAL A 332 -30.47 -13.40 115.76
C VAL A 332 -31.61 -14.26 115.21
N LEU A 333 -32.32 -13.81 114.17
CA LEU A 333 -33.34 -14.64 113.49
C LEU A 333 -32.73 -15.90 112.88
N THR A 334 -31.58 -15.80 112.20
CA THR A 334 -30.90 -16.99 111.64
C THR A 334 -30.42 -17.94 112.74
N LEU A 335 -29.92 -17.43 113.87
CA LEU A 335 -29.51 -18.27 114.99
C LEU A 335 -30.71 -18.94 115.68
N TYR A 336 -31.83 -18.23 115.82
CA TYR A 336 -33.07 -18.79 116.34
C TYR A 336 -33.61 -19.92 115.46
N PHE A 337 -33.63 -19.73 114.13
CA PHE A 337 -34.04 -20.81 113.21
C PHE A 337 -33.07 -22.00 113.22
N THR A 338 -31.76 -21.78 113.40
CA THR A 338 -30.78 -22.89 113.46
C THR A 338 -30.76 -23.65 114.80
N GLN A 339 -31.38 -23.13 115.87
CA GLN A 339 -31.50 -23.82 117.16
C GLN A 339 -32.86 -24.50 117.39
N VAL A 340 -33.82 -24.34 116.47
CA VAL A 340 -35.17 -24.94 116.55
C VAL A 340 -35.29 -26.23 115.70
N ASP A 341 -34.28 -26.55 114.87
CA ASP A 341 -34.25 -27.73 113.98
C ASP A 341 -33.27 -28.85 114.43
N VAL A 342 -33.06 -29.05 115.75
CA VAL A 342 -32.40 -30.25 116.31
C VAL A 342 -33.14 -30.77 117.53
#